data_AF-A0A6I3GCR6-F1
#
_entry.id   AF-A0A6I3GCR6-F1
#
_cell.length_a   1.000
_cell.length_b   1.000
_cell.length_c   1.000
_cell.angle_alpha   90.00
_cell.angle_beta   90.00
_cell.angle_gamma   90.00
#
_symmetry.space_group_name_H-M   'P 1'
#
loop_
_entity.id
_entity.type
_entity.pdbx_description
1 polymer ?
#
loop_
_entity_poly.entity_id
_entity_poly.type
_entity_poly.pdbx_seq_one_letter_code
_entity_poly.pdbx_strand_id
1 'polypeptide(L)'
;MPNPDENSQHVTGAEVVDSLPASSDSITESVTEPAKVMRIGSMIRQLLEEVRGTQLDEASRERLAEIYERSIIEISSALSPDLVEELHSLALPFKDGETPSEGE
;
A
#
# COMPACT_ATOMS: atom_id res chain seq x y z
N MET A 1 -24.04 35.41 54.86
CA MET A 1 -24.28 34.02 54.39
C MET A 1 -24.19 34.03 52.88
N PRO A 2 -23.24 33.32 52.25
CA PRO A 2 -23.13 33.24 50.79
C PRO A 2 -24.11 32.22 50.17
N ASN A 3 -24.44 32.43 48.89
CA ASN A 3 -25.48 31.76 48.08
C ASN A 3 -25.48 30.21 48.09
N PRO A 4 -26.67 29.58 47.93
CA PRO A 4 -26.80 28.21 47.44
C PRO A 4 -27.30 28.23 45.98
N ASP A 5 -26.38 28.37 45.03
CA ASP A 5 -26.63 27.89 43.67
C ASP A 5 -25.97 26.52 43.54
N GLU A 6 -26.71 25.49 43.97
CA GLU A 6 -26.39 24.09 43.72
C GLU A 6 -26.73 23.73 42.27
N ASN A 7 -25.67 23.64 41.47
CA ASN A 7 -25.36 22.46 40.66
C ASN A 7 -26.53 21.84 39.85
N SER A 8 -26.97 22.50 38.79
CA SER A 8 -27.64 21.81 37.68
C SER A 8 -26.59 21.13 36.80
N GLN A 9 -26.59 19.81 36.90
CA GLN A 9 -25.70 18.89 36.21
C GLN A 9 -25.68 19.09 34.70
N HIS A 10 -24.46 19.17 34.20
CA HIS A 10 -24.03 19.05 32.83
C HIS A 10 -24.56 17.74 32.22
N VAL A 11 -25.44 17.84 31.21
CA VAL A 11 -25.68 16.73 30.27
C VAL A 11 -24.62 16.81 29.18
N THR A 12 -23.54 16.06 29.39
CA THR A 12 -22.50 15.79 28.39
C THR A 12 -23.09 14.91 27.30
N GLY A 13 -23.36 15.52 26.14
CA GLY A 13 -23.77 14.83 24.91
C GLY A 13 -22.76 15.07 23.81
N ALA A 14 -21.56 14.54 23.96
CA ALA A 14 -20.60 14.34 22.88
C ALA A 14 -19.67 13.22 23.31
N GLU A 15 -19.95 12.00 22.85
CA GLU A 15 -18.97 10.93 22.85
C GLU A 15 -17.80 11.35 21.97
N VAL A 16 -16.78 11.94 22.58
CA VAL A 16 -15.42 11.80 22.08
C VAL A 16 -14.99 10.40 22.46
N VAL A 17 -15.09 9.47 21.51
CA VAL A 17 -14.34 8.21 21.57
C VAL A 17 -12.88 8.62 21.58
N ASP A 18 -12.34 8.70 22.79
CA ASP A 18 -10.94 8.93 23.10
C ASP A 18 -10.12 7.96 22.26
N SER A 19 -9.29 8.54 21.41
CA SER A 19 -8.39 7.81 20.54
C SER A 19 -7.56 6.84 21.39
N LEU A 20 -7.66 5.55 21.07
CA LEU A 20 -6.56 4.63 21.36
C LEU A 20 -5.26 5.33 20.95
N PRO A 21 -4.19 5.26 21.76
CA PRO A 21 -2.95 5.94 21.42
C PRO A 21 -2.50 5.37 20.08
N ALA A 22 -2.69 6.14 19.01
CA ALA A 22 -2.09 5.85 17.74
C ALA A 22 -0.60 5.78 18.04
N SER A 23 -0.04 4.58 17.91
CA SER A 23 1.39 4.37 17.91
C SER A 23 2.00 5.49 17.07
N SER A 24 3.05 6.11 17.60
CA SER A 24 3.78 7.23 17.00
C SER A 24 4.46 6.88 15.66
N ASP A 25 4.06 5.78 15.03
CA ASP A 25 4.47 5.31 13.69
C ASP A 25 3.50 5.77 12.60
N SER A 26 2.30 6.26 12.95
CA SER A 26 1.24 6.60 11.98
C SER A 26 1.47 7.87 11.13
N ILE A 27 2.57 8.61 11.33
CA ILE A 27 2.83 9.88 10.63
C ILE A 27 3.79 9.68 9.43
N THR A 28 4.41 8.51 9.28
CA THR A 28 5.45 8.30 8.25
C THR A 28 5.00 7.46 7.05
N GLU A 29 3.96 6.64 7.19
CA GLU A 29 3.37 5.86 6.10
C GLU A 29 2.29 6.68 5.36
N SER A 30 2.56 7.06 4.10
CA SER A 30 1.59 7.83 3.30
C SER A 30 1.64 7.51 1.81
N VAL A 31 0.49 7.66 1.15
CA VAL A 31 0.33 7.45 -0.29
C VAL A 31 -0.07 8.78 -0.94
N THR A 32 0.81 9.30 -1.80
CA THR A 32 0.63 10.60 -2.47
C THR A 32 -0.37 10.51 -3.62
N GLU A 33 -0.39 9.38 -4.35
CA GLU A 33 -1.30 9.15 -5.47
C GLU A 33 -2.06 7.81 -5.35
N PRO A 34 -3.09 7.73 -4.49
CA PRO A 34 -3.82 6.48 -4.26
C PRO A 34 -4.43 5.88 -5.53
N ALA A 35 -4.98 6.72 -6.41
CA ALA A 35 -5.57 6.28 -7.67
C ALA A 35 -4.53 5.67 -8.63
N LYS A 36 -3.28 6.17 -8.62
CA LYS A 36 -2.19 5.62 -9.44
C LYS A 36 -1.80 4.23 -8.93
N VAL A 37 -1.58 4.10 -7.62
CA VAL A 37 -1.22 2.83 -6.98
C VAL A 37 -2.30 1.76 -7.23
N MET A 38 -3.57 2.08 -6.99
CA MET A 38 -4.67 1.14 -7.23
C MET A 38 -4.77 0.71 -8.70
N ARG A 39 -4.56 1.64 -9.64
CA ARG A 39 -4.61 1.33 -11.08
C ARG A 39 -3.50 0.36 -11.47
N ILE A 40 -2.25 0.64 -11.06
CA ILE A 40 -1.10 -0.19 -11.40
C ILE A 40 -1.24 -1.57 -10.76
N GLY A 41 -1.58 -1.64 -9.46
CA GLY A 41 -1.79 -2.91 -8.78
C GLY A 41 -2.90 -3.76 -9.43
N SER A 42 -4.00 -3.13 -9.84
CA SER A 42 -5.08 -3.84 -10.55
C SER A 42 -4.65 -4.34 -11.93
N MET A 43 -3.85 -3.56 -12.66
CA MET A 43 -3.30 -3.95 -13.96
C MET A 43 -2.39 -5.18 -13.84
N ILE A 44 -1.45 -5.18 -12.87
CA ILE A 44 -0.58 -6.34 -12.64
C ILE A 44 -1.42 -7.57 -12.27
N ARG A 45 -2.41 -7.41 -11.38
CA ARG A 45 -3.31 -8.50 -10.98
C ARG A 45 -4.04 -9.09 -12.19
N GLN A 46 -4.54 -8.26 -13.11
CA GLN A 46 -5.20 -8.71 -14.33
C GLN A 46 -4.24 -9.47 -15.25
N LEU A 47 -3.02 -8.95 -15.46
CA LEU A 47 -1.98 -9.66 -16.24
C LEU A 47 -1.67 -11.03 -15.63
N LEU A 48 -1.52 -11.11 -14.30
CA LEU A 48 -1.28 -12.37 -13.60
C LEU A 48 -2.45 -13.37 -13.80
N GLU A 49 -3.68 -12.88 -13.75
CA GLU A 49 -4.88 -13.70 -14.00
C GLU A 49 -4.93 -14.23 -15.44
N GLU A 50 -4.52 -13.44 -16.43
CA GLU A 50 -4.51 -13.84 -17.85
C GLU A 50 -3.43 -14.89 -18.16
N VAL A 51 -2.24 -14.76 -17.56
CA VAL A 51 -1.14 -15.70 -17.79
C VAL A 51 -1.27 -16.97 -16.95
N ARG A 52 -2.10 -16.95 -15.91
CA ARG A 52 -2.31 -18.10 -15.04
C ARG A 52 -2.87 -19.29 -15.82
N GLY A 53 -2.09 -20.37 -15.88
CA GLY A 53 -2.48 -21.60 -16.59
C GLY A 53 -2.27 -21.54 -18.10
N THR A 54 -1.69 -20.44 -18.60
CA THR A 54 -1.21 -20.30 -19.98
C THR A 54 0.27 -20.68 -20.02
N GLN A 55 0.71 -21.36 -21.09
CA GLN A 55 2.14 -21.58 -21.33
C GLN A 55 2.73 -20.32 -21.94
N LEU A 56 3.74 -19.76 -21.30
CA LEU A 56 4.46 -18.57 -21.73
C LEU A 56 5.73 -18.98 -22.47
N ASP A 57 6.01 -18.30 -23.57
CA ASP A 57 7.34 -18.37 -24.18
C ASP A 57 8.33 -17.43 -23.47
N GLU A 58 9.60 -17.56 -23.82
CA GLU A 58 10.69 -16.77 -23.26
C GLU A 58 10.45 -15.25 -23.39
N ALA A 59 10.05 -14.81 -24.58
CA ALA A 59 9.83 -13.39 -24.87
C ALA A 59 8.67 -12.81 -24.04
N SER A 60 7.62 -13.60 -23.81
CA SER A 60 6.51 -13.18 -22.94
C SER A 60 6.95 -13.06 -21.49
N ARG A 61 7.79 -13.98 -20.99
CA ARG A 61 8.33 -13.92 -19.63
C ARG A 61 9.26 -12.73 -19.43
N GLU A 62 10.17 -12.48 -20.37
CA GLU A 62 11.05 -11.30 -20.35
C GLU A 62 10.23 -10.00 -20.30
N ARG A 63 9.18 -9.91 -21.12
CA ARG A 63 8.30 -8.75 -21.12
C ARG A 63 7.51 -8.58 -19.82
N LEU A 64 7.04 -9.67 -19.21
CA LEU A 64 6.36 -9.62 -17.91
C LEU A 64 7.30 -9.16 -16.80
N ALA A 65 8.55 -9.61 -16.82
CA ALA A 65 9.59 -9.16 -15.89
C ALA A 65 9.79 -7.63 -15.99
N GLU A 66 9.94 -7.11 -17.22
CA GLU A 66 10.08 -5.67 -17.44
C GLU A 66 8.85 -4.88 -16.94
N ILE A 67 7.63 -5.39 -17.18
CA ILE A 67 6.40 -4.76 -16.71
C ILE A 67 6.35 -4.74 -15.19
N TYR A 68 6.72 -5.83 -14.52
CA TYR A 68 6.77 -5.91 -13.07
C TYR A 68 7.74 -4.89 -12.47
N GLU A 69 8.99 -4.86 -12.95
CA GLU A 69 10.02 -3.93 -12.48
C GLU A 69 9.60 -2.47 -12.65
N ARG A 70 9.09 -2.12 -13.83
CA ARG A 70 8.58 -0.77 -14.09
C ARG A 70 7.39 -0.42 -13.20
N SER A 71 6.53 -1.39 -12.89
CA SER A 71 5.39 -1.17 -12.02
C SER A 71 5.82 -0.88 -10.57
N ILE A 72 6.86 -1.55 -10.08
CA ILE A 72 7.44 -1.26 -8.75
C ILE A 72 7.96 0.17 -8.72
N ILE A 73 8.73 0.59 -9.72
CA ILE A 73 9.25 1.97 -9.81
C ILE A 73 8.11 3.00 -9.79
N GLU A 74 7.05 2.76 -10.58
CA GLU A 74 5.91 3.66 -10.67
C GLU A 74 5.04 3.71 -9.41
N ILE A 75 4.94 2.60 -8.67
CA ILE A 75 4.27 2.56 -7.37
C ILE A 75 5.13 3.27 -6.33
N SER A 76 6.44 2.98 -6.25
CA SER A 76 7.36 3.61 -5.31
C SER A 76 7.36 5.13 -5.43
N SER A 77 7.17 5.67 -6.64
CA SER A 77 7.08 7.13 -6.87
C SER A 77 5.88 7.80 -6.17
N ALA A 78 4.90 7.02 -5.72
CA ALA A 78 3.67 7.50 -5.10
C ALA A 78 3.59 7.18 -3.60
N LEU A 79 4.63 6.58 -3.02
CA LEU A 79 4.70 6.13 -1.63
C LEU A 79 5.70 6.97 -0.81
N SER A 80 5.49 7.00 0.50
CA SER A 80 6.49 7.53 1.44
C SER A 80 7.71 6.61 1.53
N PRO A 81 8.87 7.12 2.01
CA PRO A 81 10.10 6.32 2.11
C PRO A 81 9.91 4.99 2.85
N ASP A 82 9.20 4.99 3.97
CA ASP A 82 8.94 3.79 4.78
C ASP A 82 8.17 2.74 3.99
N LEU A 83 7.13 3.15 3.25
CA LEU A 83 6.34 2.25 2.39
C LEU A 83 7.13 1.79 1.15
N VAL A 84 8.09 2.59 0.67
CA VAL A 84 9.01 2.18 -0.39
C VAL A 84 9.94 1.09 0.11
N GLU A 85 10.52 1.25 1.30
CA GLU A 85 11.37 0.23 1.93
C GLU A 85 10.59 -1.07 2.18
N GLU A 86 9.35 -0.97 2.69
CA GLU A 86 8.47 -2.11 2.86
C GLU A 86 8.16 -2.79 1.51
N LEU A 87 7.79 -2.02 0.49
CA LEU A 87 7.52 -2.55 -0.85
C LEU A 87 8.74 -3.30 -1.40
N HIS A 88 9.95 -2.75 -1.27
CA HIS A 88 11.17 -3.42 -1.71
C HIS A 88 11.54 -4.64 -0.87
N SER A 89 11.15 -4.70 0.40
CA SER A 89 11.31 -5.90 1.22
C SER A 89 10.38 -7.04 0.79
N LEU A 90 9.20 -6.72 0.25
CA LEU A 90 8.21 -7.69 -0.22
C LEU A 90 8.42 -8.09 -1.68
N ALA A 91 8.84 -7.14 -2.51
CA ALA A 91 9.11 -7.32 -3.92
C ALA A 91 10.51 -7.93 -4.12
N LEU A 92 10.60 -9.26 -4.28
CA LEU A 92 11.84 -9.88 -4.73
C LEU A 92 12.07 -9.51 -6.22
N PRO A 93 13.14 -8.78 -6.57
CA PRO A 93 13.46 -8.51 -7.95
C PRO A 93 13.91 -9.78 -8.68
N PHE A 94 13.68 -9.83 -9.99
CA PHE A 94 14.24 -10.85 -10.85
C PHE A 94 15.77 -10.69 -10.94
N LYS A 95 16.46 -11.76 -11.34
CA LYS A 95 17.91 -11.71 -11.50
C LYS A 95 18.28 -10.98 -12.78
N ASP A 96 19.23 -10.07 -12.67
CA ASP A 96 19.76 -9.33 -13.81
C ASP A 96 20.31 -10.25 -14.90
N GLY A 97 19.78 -10.10 -16.11
CA GLY A 97 20.24 -10.84 -17.29
C GLY A 97 19.77 -12.30 -17.37
N GLU A 98 18.88 -12.74 -16.48
CA GLU A 98 18.22 -14.04 -16.56
C GLU A 98 16.71 -13.85 -16.77
N THR A 99 16.15 -14.54 -17.75
CA THR A 99 14.69 -14.57 -17.91
C THR A 99 14.07 -15.40 -16.78
N PRO A 100 13.06 -14.89 -16.08
CA PRO A 100 12.39 -15.63 -15.01
C PRO A 100 11.78 -16.93 -15.51
N SER A 101 11.68 -17.92 -14.63
CA SER A 101 10.91 -19.12 -14.92
C SER A 101 9.40 -18.83 -14.90
N GLU A 102 8.57 -19.70 -15.47
CA GLU A 102 7.10 -19.53 -15.36
C GLU A 102 6.56 -19.59 -13.92
N GLY A 103 7.33 -20.15 -12.99
CA GLY A 103 6.94 -20.31 -11.58
C GLY A 103 7.53 -19.27 -10.64
N GLU A 104 8.39 -18.38 -11.14
CA GLU A 104 8.88 -17.19 -10.43
C GLU A 104 7.92 -16.02 -10.68
#